data_AF-A0A9N9BV42-F1
#
_entry.id   AF-A0A9N9BV42-F1
#
_cell.length_a   1.000
_cell.length_b   1.000
_cell.length_c   1.000
_cell.angle_alpha   90.00
_cell.angle_beta   90.00
_cell.angle_gamma   90.00
#
_symmetry.space_group_name_H-M   'P 1'
#
loop_
_entity.id
_entity.type
_entity.pdbx_description
1 polymer ?
#
loop_
_entity_poly.entity_id
_entity_poly.type
_entity_poly.pdbx_seq_one_letter_code
_entity_poly.pdbx_strand_id
1 'polypeptide(L)'
;KTDTEDAVILETSLNPYSPGSTGSHVDLKTYSKTPDWLMIYMVIPGKTFQQIDKDNGAATPDTIVGPKIRAMMESIGIPTPENPTPFVPTIVDEEPLSSSK
;
A
#
# COMPACT_ATOMS: atom_id res chain seq x y z
N LYS A 1 2.87 3.61 21.34
CA LYS A 1 1.49 3.14 21.11
C LYS A 1 1.27 3.27 19.62
N THR A 2 1.18 2.17 18.88
CA THR A 2 1.00 2.21 17.43
C THR A 2 -0.39 2.76 17.15
N ASP A 3 -0.48 3.89 16.47
CA ASP A 3 -1.77 4.39 15.99
C ASP A 3 -2.21 3.51 14.82
N THR A 4 -3.34 2.84 14.98
CA THR A 4 -3.89 1.97 13.92
C THR A 4 -4.44 2.79 12.76
N GLU A 5 -4.69 4.09 12.93
CA GLU A 5 -5.10 4.95 11.83
C GLU A 5 -4.00 5.14 10.79
N ASP A 6 -2.73 5.06 11.20
CA ASP A 6 -1.57 5.14 10.31
C ASP A 6 -1.14 3.78 9.74
N ALA A 7 -1.74 2.69 10.21
CA ALA A 7 -1.37 1.36 9.75
C ALA A 7 -1.85 1.09 8.30
N VAL A 8 -1.11 0.22 7.61
CA VAL A 8 -1.53 -0.44 6.37
C VAL A 8 -1.98 -1.85 6.74
N ILE A 9 -3.24 -2.19 6.46
CA ILE A 9 -3.83 -3.48 6.82
C ILE A 9 -3.82 -4.40 5.60
N LEU A 10 -3.11 -5.52 5.70
CA LEU A 10 -3.01 -6.52 4.62
C LEU A 10 -4.20 -7.48 4.66
N GLU A 11 -4.60 -7.96 3.48
CA GLU A 11 -5.65 -8.96 3.33
C GLU A 11 -5.15 -10.32 3.85
N THR A 12 -5.83 -10.82 4.88
CA THR A 12 -5.51 -12.10 5.54
C THR A 12 -6.75 -12.94 5.82
N SER A 13 -7.93 -12.47 5.43
CA SER A 13 -9.22 -13.05 5.81
C SER A 13 -9.72 -14.13 4.84
N LEU A 14 -9.05 -14.31 3.69
CA LEU A 14 -9.46 -15.26 2.65
C LEU A 14 -9.22 -16.71 3.06
N ASN A 15 -10.31 -17.44 3.33
CA ASN A 15 -10.30 -18.87 3.62
C ASN A 15 -11.50 -19.57 2.93
N PRO A 16 -11.29 -20.36 1.86
CA PRO A 16 -10.00 -20.69 1.24
C PRO A 16 -9.43 -19.51 0.42
N TYR A 17 -8.18 -19.64 -0.01
CA TYR A 17 -7.54 -18.70 -0.94
C TYR A 17 -8.42 -18.43 -2.18
N SER A 18 -8.57 -17.16 -2.56
CA SER A 18 -9.27 -16.76 -3.79
C SER A 18 -8.28 -16.51 -4.93
N PRO A 19 -8.47 -17.11 -6.12
CA PRO A 19 -7.71 -16.75 -7.31
C PRO A 19 -7.78 -15.24 -7.58
N GLY A 20 -6.65 -14.63 -7.90
CA GLY A 20 -6.52 -13.17 -8.06
C GLY A 20 -6.10 -12.45 -6.79
N SER A 21 -6.15 -13.09 -5.62
CA SER A 21 -5.54 -12.57 -4.40
C SER A 21 -4.05 -12.92 -4.31
N THR A 22 -3.28 -12.06 -3.66
CA THR A 22 -1.85 -12.17 -3.39
C THR A 22 -1.58 -11.55 -2.02
N GLY A 23 -0.48 -11.93 -1.37
CA GLY A 23 -0.10 -11.39 -0.05
C GLY A 23 0.23 -9.89 -0.04
N SER A 24 0.24 -9.25 -1.21
CA SER A 24 0.47 -7.80 -1.36
C SER A 24 -0.83 -6.98 -1.36
N HIS A 25 -2.00 -7.62 -1.33
CA HIS A 25 -3.27 -6.90 -1.29
C HIS A 25 -3.57 -6.38 0.10
N VAL A 26 -4.25 -5.24 0.13
CA VAL A 26 -4.80 -4.67 1.37
C VAL A 26 -6.19 -5.24 1.67
N ASP A 27 -6.59 -5.17 2.93
CA ASP A 27 -7.88 -5.69 3.39
C ASP A 27 -9.06 -5.12 2.59
N LEU A 28 -9.81 -6.00 1.93
CA LEU A 28 -10.88 -5.58 1.02
C LEU A 28 -11.94 -4.73 1.74
N LYS A 29 -12.32 -5.12 2.96
CA LYS A 29 -13.40 -4.46 3.70
C LYS A 29 -13.00 -3.05 4.13
N THR A 30 -11.74 -2.86 4.52
CA THR A 30 -11.19 -1.59 4.98
C THR A 30 -11.01 -0.60 3.83
N TYR A 31 -10.51 -1.07 2.68
CA TYR A 31 -10.07 -0.19 1.59
C TYR A 31 -11.03 -0.10 0.39
N SER A 32 -12.08 -0.92 0.33
CA SER A 32 -13.08 -0.87 -0.78
C SER A 32 -13.81 0.47 -0.94
N LYS A 33 -13.78 1.32 0.09
CA LYS A 33 -14.43 2.64 0.13
C LYS A 33 -13.46 3.79 0.35
N THR A 34 -12.18 3.59 0.05
CA THR A 34 -11.14 4.60 0.21
C THR A 34 -10.43 4.86 -1.13
N PRO A 35 -9.66 5.95 -1.24
CA PRO A 35 -8.84 6.21 -2.43
C PRO A 35 -7.78 5.12 -2.72
N ASP A 36 -7.52 4.20 -1.79
CA ASP A 36 -6.59 3.08 -1.95
C ASP A 36 -7.25 1.82 -2.56
N TRP A 37 -8.46 1.95 -3.14
CA TRP A 37 -9.26 0.82 -3.63
C TRP A 37 -8.56 -0.03 -4.70
N LEU A 38 -7.56 0.49 -5.42
CA LEU A 38 -6.85 -0.27 -6.45
C LEU A 38 -6.04 -1.45 -5.88
N MET A 39 -5.70 -1.41 -4.59
CA MET A 39 -4.87 -2.42 -3.95
C MET A 39 -5.66 -3.59 -3.33
N ILE A 40 -6.98 -3.55 -3.45
CA ILE A 40 -7.81 -4.68 -3.05
C ILE A 40 -7.76 -5.76 -4.14
N TYR A 41 -7.87 -7.03 -3.77
CA TYR A 41 -7.77 -8.12 -4.73
C TYR A 41 -8.97 -8.25 -5.67
N MET A 42 -10.07 -7.53 -5.41
CA MET A 42 -11.31 -7.63 -6.15
C MET A 42 -11.84 -6.26 -6.56
N VAL A 43 -11.80 -5.98 -7.87
CA VAL A 43 -12.41 -4.78 -8.45
C VAL A 43 -13.94 -4.87 -8.34
N ILE A 44 -14.60 -3.72 -8.11
CA ILE A 44 -16.05 -3.62 -8.01
C ILE A 44 -16.69 -3.90 -9.40
N PRO A 45 -17.42 -5.02 -9.57
CA PRO A 45 -18.01 -5.35 -10.87
C PRO A 45 -19.06 -4.33 -11.30
N GLY A 46 -19.12 -4.04 -12.60
CA GLY A 46 -20.14 -3.15 -13.17
C GLY A 46 -19.88 -1.65 -12.95
N LYS A 47 -18.72 -1.28 -12.39
CA LYS A 47 -18.29 0.12 -12.30
C LYS A 47 -17.05 0.39 -13.14
N THR A 48 -16.99 1.56 -13.76
CA THR A 48 -15.75 2.06 -14.39
C THR A 48 -14.81 2.59 -13.31
N PHE A 49 -13.50 2.66 -13.59
CA PHE A 49 -12.53 3.21 -12.64
C PHE A 49 -12.88 4.64 -12.21
N GLN A 50 -13.35 5.49 -13.14
CA GLN A 50 -13.79 6.85 -12.80
C GLN A 50 -14.99 6.87 -11.83
N GLN A 51 -15.89 5.89 -11.93
CA GLN A 51 -17.02 5.76 -11.01
C GLN A 51 -16.53 5.33 -9.62
N ILE A 52 -15.59 4.38 -9.57
CA ILE A 52 -15.01 3.92 -8.30
C ILE A 52 -14.23 5.05 -7.62
N ASP A 53 -13.40 5.79 -8.36
CA ASP A 53 -12.65 6.94 -7.87
C ASP A 53 -13.58 8.01 -7.27
N LYS A 54 -14.64 8.35 -8.01
CA LYS A 54 -15.65 9.32 -7.56
C LYS A 54 -16.37 8.85 -6.29
N ASP A 55 -16.73 7.57 -6.22
CA ASP A 55 -17.46 7.00 -5.09
C ASP A 55 -16.60 6.86 -3.83
N ASN A 56 -15.28 6.72 -4.01
CA ASN A 56 -14.32 6.45 -2.93
C ASN A 56 -13.46 7.66 -2.54
N GLY A 57 -13.75 8.83 -3.09
CA GLY A 57 -13.14 10.10 -2.67
C GLY A 57 -11.71 10.32 -3.15
N ALA A 58 -11.28 9.68 -4.25
CA ALA A 58 -10.02 10.03 -4.87
C ALA A 58 -10.09 11.48 -5.38
N ALA A 59 -9.17 12.33 -4.90
CA ALA A 59 -9.21 13.77 -5.14
C ALA A 59 -8.98 14.14 -6.62
N THR A 60 -8.33 13.25 -7.39
CA THR A 60 -8.09 13.41 -8.82
C THR A 60 -8.13 12.05 -9.52
N PRO A 61 -8.64 11.97 -10.77
CA PRO A 61 -8.63 10.74 -11.60
C PRO A 61 -7.23 10.15 -11.85
N ASP A 62 -6.18 10.92 -11.57
CA ASP A 62 -4.80 10.59 -11.89
C ASP A 62 -4.03 10.03 -10.69
N THR A 63 -4.64 10.00 -9.50
CA THR A 63 -4.03 9.39 -8.30
C THR A 63 -4.44 7.93 -8.17
N ILE A 64 -4.02 7.14 -9.15
CA ILE A 64 -4.14 5.67 -9.19
C ILE A 64 -3.57 5.02 -7.92
N VAL A 65 -2.62 5.70 -7.26
CA VAL A 65 -1.99 5.28 -6.01
C VAL A 65 -2.52 6.13 -4.85
N GLY A 66 -3.28 5.51 -3.95
CA GLY A 66 -3.78 6.17 -2.75
C GLY A 66 -2.66 6.58 -1.75
N PRO A 67 -2.99 7.40 -0.74
CA PRO A 67 -2.01 8.05 0.12
C PRO A 67 -1.20 7.07 0.98
N LYS A 68 -1.79 5.95 1.41
CA LYS A 68 -1.10 4.97 2.25
C LYS A 68 -0.05 4.16 1.48
N ILE A 69 -0.33 3.88 0.21
CA ILE A 69 0.61 3.18 -0.68
C ILE A 69 1.77 4.10 -1.03
N ARG A 70 1.49 5.39 -1.28
CA ARG A 70 2.55 6.40 -1.47
C ARG A 70 3.48 6.45 -0.26
N ALA A 71 2.93 6.53 0.95
CA ALA A 71 3.72 6.49 2.18
C ALA A 71 4.56 5.19 2.30
N MET A 72 4.00 4.03 1.93
CA MET A 72 4.74 2.77 1.90
C MET A 72 5.89 2.82 0.88
N MET A 73 5.64 3.27 -0.36
CA MET A 73 6.65 3.40 -1.41
C MET A 73 7.80 4.31 -0.97
N GLU A 74 7.47 5.46 -0.40
CA GLU A 74 8.45 6.41 0.13
C GLU A 74 9.28 5.81 1.27
N SER A 75 8.67 5.00 2.13
CA SER A 75 9.38 4.34 3.24
C SER A 75 10.43 3.33 2.79
N ILE A 76 10.29 2.76 1.60
CA ILE A 76 11.25 1.82 0.99
C ILE A 76 12.17 2.50 -0.04
N GLY A 77 12.13 3.83 -0.12
CA GLY A 77 12.99 4.62 -0.99
C GLY A 77 12.52 4.74 -2.45
N ILE A 78 11.26 4.41 -2.74
CA ILE A 78 10.68 4.62 -4.08
C ILE A 78 10.09 6.04 -4.16
N PRO A 79 10.53 6.87 -5.14
CA PRO A 79 10.08 8.26 -5.23
C PRO A 79 8.63 8.36 -5.72
N THR A 80 7.92 9.36 -5.19
CA THR A 80 6.55 9.72 -5.57
C THR A 80 6.53 11.17 -6.09
N PRO A 81 5.47 11.62 -6.79
CA PRO A 81 5.33 13.02 -7.19
C PRO A 81 5.39 14.00 -6.01
N GLU A 82 4.88 13.59 -4.85
CA GLU A 82 4.87 14.40 -3.62
C GLU A 82 6.20 14.33 -2.85
N ASN A 83 6.95 13.23 -3.00
CA ASN A 83 8.25 13.01 -2.37
C ASN A 83 9.26 12.47 -3.41
N PRO A 84 9.84 13.34 -4.24
CA PRO A 84 10.73 12.94 -5.33
C PRO A 84 12.11 12.46 -4.86
N THR A 85 12.47 12.71 -3.60
CA THR A 85 13.73 12.30 -2.99
C THR A 85 13.45 11.61 -1.64
N PRO A 86 12.87 10.40 -1.67
CA PRO A 86 12.55 9.66 -0.45
C PRO A 86 13.81 9.19 0.25
N PHE A 87 13.68 8.84 1.53
CA PHE A 87 14.77 8.23 2.29
C PHE A 87 15.14 6.88 1.65
N VAL A 88 16.39 6.76 1.20
CA VAL A 88 16.93 5.49 0.71
C VAL A 88 17.63 4.80 1.88
N PRO A 89 17.20 3.58 2.28
CA PRO A 89 17.91 2.83 3.31
C PRO A 89 19.35 2.59 2.86
N THR A 90 20.31 3.21 3.55
CA THR A 90 21.72 2.87 3.38
C THR A 90 21.99 1.59 4.14
N ILE A 91 22.64 0.62 3.49
CA ILE A 91 23.22 -0.51 4.19
C ILE A 91 24.21 0.10 5.17
N VAL A 92 23.96 -0.05 6.46
CA VAL A 92 24.98 0.20 7.48
C VAL A 92 26.03 -0.86 7.20
N ASP A 93 27.24 -0.46 6.80
CA ASP A 93 28.35 -1.40 6.64
C ASP A 93 28.38 -2.25 7.91
N GLU A 94 28.13 -3.57 7.77
CA GLU A 94 28.16 -4.47 8.92
C GLU A 94 29.52 -4.28 9.59
N GLU A 95 29.55 -3.83 10.85
CA GLU A 95 30.77 -3.96 11.63
C GLU A 95 31.15 -5.45 11.57
N PRO A 96 32.36 -5.79 11.08
CA PRO A 96 32.74 -7.18 10.94
C PRO A 96 32.58 -7.83 12.31
N LEU A 97 31.74 -8.88 12.37
CA LEU A 97 31.57 -9.71 13.56
C LEU A 97 32.95 -9.99 14.14
N SER A 98 33.25 -9.35 15.27
CA SER A 98 34.51 -9.51 15.97
C SER A 98 34.65 -10.98 16.34
N SER A 99 35.46 -11.69 15.56
CA SER A 99 35.87 -13.06 15.86
C SER A 99 36.66 -13.00 17.17
N SER A 100 35.98 -13.28 18.28
CA SER A 100 36.62 -13.51 19.56
C SER A 100 37.61 -14.66 19.41
N LYS A 101 38.90 -14.37 19.68
CA LYS A 101 39.99 -15.36 19.71
C LYS A 101 39.96 -16.16 21.01
#